data_AF-A0A7W0W7C1-F1
#
_entry.id   AF-A0A7W0W7C1-F1
#
_cell.length_a   1.000
_cell.length_b   1.000
_cell.length_c   1.000
_cell.angle_alpha   90.00
_cell.angle_beta   90.00
_cell.angle_gamma   90.00
#
_symmetry.space_group_name_H-M   'P 1'
#
loop_
_entity.id
_entity.type
_entity.pdbx_description
1 polymer ?
#
loop_
_entity_poly.entity_id
_entity_poly.type
_entity_poly.pdbx_seq_one_letter_code
_entity_poly.pdbx_strand_id
1 'polypeptide(L)'
;MSQPNSPFQSDPTQGEPTYQVPQQYQPQGTPLQPERSLGGNLTKAMLAGLAAVVIGALIWGGLAYLTERIFVYVAIVIGFAVSFAITLPFKRPIALPVALMLFIPALVFTAASVLLGDFFYATLLVAKELNIGMGEAASEVAPIYLDVISEGGEAVKSLLFALLGAGLGFYSAVKPK
;
A
#
# COMPACT_ATOMS: atom_id res chain seq x y z
N MET A 1 -51.36 86.95 24.19
CA MET A 1 -52.19 86.25 23.19
C MET A 1 -51.34 85.16 22.59
N SER A 2 -51.56 83.92 23.04
CA SER A 2 -50.70 82.76 22.77
C SER A 2 -51.32 81.94 21.65
N GLN A 3 -50.56 81.69 20.58
CA GLN A 3 -51.03 80.83 19.48
C GLN A 3 -50.89 79.34 19.86
N PRO A 4 -51.85 78.48 19.47
CA PRO A 4 -51.82 77.05 19.77
C PRO A 4 -50.93 76.28 18.79
N ASN A 5 -50.12 75.37 19.34
CA ASN A 5 -49.32 74.38 18.62
C ASN A 5 -50.21 73.50 17.73
N SER A 6 -49.81 73.37 16.46
CA SER A 6 -50.40 72.42 15.52
C SER A 6 -49.84 71.00 15.73
N PRO A 7 -50.64 69.96 15.47
CA PRO A 7 -50.29 68.58 15.77
C PRO A 7 -49.24 68.01 14.80
N PHE A 8 -48.37 67.16 15.36
CA PHE A 8 -47.39 66.34 14.68
C PHE A 8 -48.01 65.56 13.51
N GLN A 9 -47.47 65.80 12.32
CA GLN A 9 -47.78 65.07 11.10
C GLN A 9 -46.81 63.88 11.02
N SER A 10 -47.29 62.67 11.30
CA SER A 10 -46.50 61.45 11.18
C SER A 10 -46.42 61.01 9.73
N ASP A 11 -45.23 61.06 9.16
CA ASP A 11 -44.89 60.57 7.82
C ASP A 11 -44.93 59.01 7.79
N PRO A 12 -45.80 58.38 6.98
CA PRO A 12 -45.94 56.92 6.94
C PRO A 12 -44.97 56.22 5.98
N THR A 13 -43.87 56.87 5.54
CA THR A 13 -42.92 56.27 4.59
C THR A 13 -41.57 55.86 5.19
N GLN A 14 -41.55 55.37 6.43
CA GLN A 14 -40.42 54.57 6.89
C GLN A 14 -40.55 53.14 6.34
N GLY A 15 -39.95 52.93 5.17
CA GLY A 15 -39.71 51.60 4.63
C GLY A 15 -39.03 50.73 5.68
N GLU A 16 -39.57 49.52 5.86
CA GLU A 16 -39.05 48.55 6.81
C GLU A 16 -37.56 48.32 6.54
N PRO A 17 -36.68 48.40 7.55
CA PRO A 17 -35.31 47.97 7.39
C PRO A 17 -35.34 46.48 7.07
N THR A 18 -35.06 46.16 5.80
CA THR A 18 -34.85 44.79 5.36
C THR A 18 -33.57 44.30 6.04
N TYR A 19 -33.75 43.62 7.17
CA TYR A 19 -32.69 42.86 7.80
C TYR A 19 -32.28 41.75 6.82
N GLN A 20 -31.29 42.05 5.97
CA GLN A 20 -30.55 41.01 5.27
C GLN A 20 -29.79 40.24 6.33
N VAL A 21 -30.35 39.09 6.72
CA VAL A 21 -29.66 38.08 7.51
C VAL A 21 -28.32 37.84 6.81
N PRO A 22 -27.16 38.07 7.46
CA PRO A 22 -25.88 37.73 6.87
C PRO A 22 -25.98 36.27 6.45
N GLN A 23 -25.83 36.00 5.14
CA GLN A 23 -25.69 34.65 4.64
C GLN A 23 -24.53 34.04 5.44
N GLN A 24 -24.88 33.22 6.43
CA GLN A 24 -23.92 32.40 7.14
C GLN A 24 -23.14 31.70 6.04
N TYR A 25 -21.83 31.94 6.03
CA TYR A 25 -20.86 31.17 5.26
C TYR A 25 -21.30 29.72 5.40
N GLN A 26 -21.98 29.16 4.41
CA GLN A 26 -22.08 27.72 4.30
C GLN A 26 -20.63 27.34 4.03
N PRO A 27 -19.89 26.71 4.98
CA PRO A 27 -18.63 26.13 4.61
C PRO A 27 -19.00 25.22 3.45
N GLN A 28 -18.48 25.55 2.26
CA GLN A 28 -18.67 24.80 1.05
C GLN A 28 -18.23 23.40 1.42
N GLY A 29 -19.22 22.57 1.75
CA GLY A 29 -19.05 21.18 2.13
C GLY A 29 -18.59 20.55 0.84
N THR A 30 -17.28 20.60 0.63
CA THR A 30 -16.62 19.80 -0.40
C THR A 30 -17.13 18.41 -0.08
N PRO A 31 -17.93 17.77 -0.95
CA PRO A 31 -18.40 16.43 -0.66
C PRO A 31 -17.13 15.65 -0.41
N LEU A 32 -16.96 15.20 0.83
CA LEU A 32 -15.91 14.28 1.18
C LEU A 32 -16.13 13.14 0.17
N GLN A 33 -15.25 13.02 -0.82
CA GLN A 33 -15.09 11.81 -1.62
C GLN A 33 -13.97 10.97 -1.01
N PRO A 34 -14.05 10.51 0.26
CA PRO A 34 -13.00 9.69 0.83
C PRO A 34 -12.97 8.31 0.15
N GLU A 35 -14.14 7.77 -0.25
CA GLU A 35 -14.26 6.41 -0.76
C GLU A 35 -13.68 6.19 -2.16
N ARG A 36 -13.91 7.11 -3.12
CA ARG A 36 -13.39 6.93 -4.49
C ARG A 36 -11.86 6.96 -4.56
N SER A 37 -11.22 7.66 -3.64
CA SER A 37 -9.76 7.75 -3.60
C SER A 37 -9.11 6.51 -3.00
N LEU A 38 -9.76 5.86 -2.01
CA LEU A 38 -9.16 4.74 -1.29
C LEU A 38 -9.15 3.46 -2.15
N GLY A 39 -10.26 3.13 -2.80
CA GLY A 39 -10.36 1.94 -3.66
C GLY A 39 -9.40 1.99 -4.85
N GLY A 40 -9.34 3.13 -5.55
CA GLY A 40 -8.43 3.32 -6.68
C GLY A 40 -6.95 3.26 -6.28
N ASN A 41 -6.60 3.79 -5.11
CA ASN A 41 -5.22 3.72 -4.60
C ASN A 41 -4.87 2.32 -4.09
N LEU A 42 -5.83 1.57 -3.53
CA LEU A 42 -5.64 0.20 -3.09
C LEU A 42 -5.36 -0.74 -4.27
N THR A 43 -6.12 -0.65 -5.37
CA THR A 43 -5.85 -1.46 -6.57
C THR A 43 -4.46 -1.18 -7.13
N LYS A 44 -4.07 0.11 -7.22
CA LYS A 44 -2.72 0.49 -7.65
C LYS A 44 -1.65 -0.07 -6.71
N ALA A 45 -1.90 -0.07 -5.41
CA ALA A 45 -0.99 -0.59 -4.40
C ALA A 45 -0.80 -2.10 -4.54
N MET A 46 -1.89 -2.84 -4.77
CA MET A 46 -1.81 -4.29 -5.01
C MET A 46 -1.07 -4.60 -6.31
N LEU A 47 -1.31 -3.86 -7.39
CA LEU A 47 -0.59 -4.03 -8.66
C LEU A 47 0.91 -3.70 -8.52
N ALA A 48 1.24 -2.60 -7.84
CA ALA A 48 2.63 -2.24 -7.56
C ALA A 48 3.32 -3.29 -6.68
N GLY A 49 2.61 -3.81 -5.67
CA GLY A 49 3.08 -4.90 -4.84
C GLY A 49 3.32 -6.17 -5.66
N LEU A 50 2.38 -6.57 -6.51
CA LEU A 50 2.52 -7.74 -7.39
C LEU A 50 3.71 -7.59 -8.34
N ALA A 51 3.91 -6.41 -8.93
CA ALA A 51 5.09 -6.14 -9.75
C ALA A 51 6.39 -6.29 -8.93
N ALA A 52 6.40 -5.79 -7.69
CA ALA A 52 7.52 -5.96 -6.78
C ALA A 52 7.77 -7.43 -6.41
N VAL A 53 6.72 -8.26 -6.29
CA VAL A 53 6.86 -9.71 -6.07
C VAL A 53 7.61 -10.38 -7.21
N VAL A 54 7.18 -10.13 -8.45
CA VAL A 54 7.79 -10.75 -9.63
C VAL A 54 9.25 -10.30 -9.77
N ILE A 55 9.51 -9.00 -9.65
CA ILE A 55 10.87 -8.45 -9.72
C ILE A 55 11.74 -9.01 -8.58
N GLY A 56 11.22 -9.02 -7.36
CA GLY A 56 11.93 -9.55 -6.19
C GLY A 56 12.27 -11.04 -6.35
N ALA A 57 11.33 -11.84 -6.85
CA ALA A 57 11.52 -13.27 -7.10
C ALA A 57 12.60 -13.53 -8.15
N LEU A 58 12.58 -12.77 -9.25
CA LEU A 58 13.58 -12.90 -10.32
C LEU A 58 14.98 -12.49 -9.85
N ILE A 59 15.08 -11.37 -9.14
CA ILE A 59 16.36 -10.91 -8.58
C ILE A 59 16.88 -11.92 -7.56
N TRP A 60 16.02 -12.41 -6.67
CA TRP A 60 16.39 -13.38 -5.65
C TRP A 60 16.83 -14.71 -6.25
N GLY A 61 15.98 -15.35 -7.05
CA GLY A 61 16.28 -16.65 -7.63
C GLY A 61 17.48 -16.59 -8.58
N GLY A 62 17.62 -15.49 -9.33
CA GLY A 62 18.81 -15.26 -10.16
C GLY A 62 20.09 -15.07 -9.35
N LEU A 63 20.04 -14.31 -8.26
CA LEU A 63 21.20 -14.11 -7.39
C LEU A 63 21.60 -15.41 -6.67
N ALA A 64 20.62 -16.17 -6.16
CA ALA A 64 20.84 -17.47 -5.57
C ALA A 64 21.49 -18.44 -6.57
N TYR A 65 21.04 -18.42 -7.83
CA TYR A 65 21.61 -19.23 -8.90
C TYR A 65 23.08 -18.88 -9.20
N LEU A 66 23.41 -17.58 -9.23
CA LEU A 66 24.78 -17.13 -9.52
C LEU A 66 25.76 -17.36 -8.36
N THR A 67 25.28 -17.38 -7.13
CA THR A 67 26.12 -17.42 -5.93
C THR A 67 26.12 -18.77 -5.22
N GLU A 68 25.22 -19.67 -5.60
CA GLU A 68 24.96 -20.97 -4.95
C GLU A 68 24.75 -20.84 -3.43
N ARG A 69 24.25 -19.68 -2.98
CA ARG A 69 24.08 -19.33 -1.56
C ARG A 69 22.74 -18.68 -1.30
N ILE A 70 22.10 -19.11 -0.20
CA ILE A 70 20.86 -18.50 0.32
C ILE A 70 21.24 -17.42 1.33
N PHE A 71 21.04 -16.17 0.95
CA PHE A 71 21.25 -15.00 1.79
C PHE A 71 19.97 -14.52 2.47
N VAL A 72 19.85 -14.79 3.77
CA VAL A 72 18.70 -14.42 4.59
C VAL A 72 18.41 -12.90 4.59
N TYR A 73 19.44 -12.07 4.48
CA TYR A 73 19.29 -10.61 4.44
C TYR A 73 18.57 -10.09 3.18
N VAL A 74 18.53 -10.89 2.10
CA VAL A 74 17.82 -10.50 0.88
C VAL A 74 16.30 -10.45 1.11
N ALA A 75 15.77 -11.33 1.96
CA ALA A 75 14.35 -11.30 2.35
C ALA A 75 13.96 -9.97 3.02
N ILE A 76 14.87 -9.36 3.79
CA ILE A 76 14.65 -8.04 4.41
C ILE A 76 14.57 -6.96 3.33
N VAL A 77 15.48 -6.99 2.35
CA VAL A 77 15.51 -6.02 1.24
C VAL A 77 14.25 -6.14 0.39
N ILE A 78 13.83 -7.37 0.06
CA ILE A 78 12.58 -7.62 -0.67
C ILE A 78 11.38 -7.14 0.13
N GLY A 79 11.30 -7.46 1.43
CA GLY A 79 10.21 -6.99 2.28
C GLY A 79 10.12 -5.47 2.35
N PHE A 80 11.26 -4.79 2.42
CA PHE A 80 11.31 -3.33 2.35
C PHE A 80 10.82 -2.81 0.99
N ALA A 81 11.29 -3.40 -0.12
CA ALA A 81 10.91 -3.00 -1.46
C ALA A 81 9.42 -3.21 -1.74
N VAL A 82 8.86 -4.35 -1.31
CA VAL A 82 7.43 -4.68 -1.43
C VAL A 82 6.59 -3.69 -0.63
N SER A 83 6.94 -3.44 0.64
CA SER A 83 6.24 -2.43 1.45
C SER A 83 6.33 -1.04 0.85
N PHE A 84 7.48 -0.65 0.31
CA PHE A 84 7.65 0.61 -0.38
C PHE A 84 6.76 0.71 -1.63
N ALA A 85 6.70 -0.35 -2.44
CA ALA A 85 5.88 -0.40 -3.65
C ALA A 85 4.38 -0.31 -3.34
N ILE A 86 3.91 -1.04 -2.33
CA ILE A 86 2.50 -1.03 -1.89
C ILE A 86 2.11 0.34 -1.31
N THR A 87 3.04 1.02 -0.64
CA THR A 87 2.77 2.34 -0.04
C THR A 87 2.92 3.50 -1.04
N LEU A 88 3.54 3.27 -2.19
CA LEU A 88 3.83 4.29 -3.21
C LEU A 88 2.61 5.07 -3.70
N PRO A 89 1.42 4.47 -3.91
CA PRO A 89 0.24 5.20 -4.40
C PRO A 89 -0.41 6.12 -3.37
N PHE A 90 -0.01 6.04 -2.10
CA PHE A 90 -0.58 6.82 -1.02
C PHE A 90 0.23 8.09 -0.76
N LYS A 91 -0.46 9.18 -0.43
CA LYS A 91 0.20 10.41 0.02
C LYS A 91 0.85 10.14 1.38
N ARG A 92 2.12 10.54 1.52
CA ARG A 92 2.85 10.47 2.79
C ARG A 92 2.63 11.74 3.62
N PRO A 93 2.56 11.66 4.95
CA PRO A 93 2.59 10.44 5.76
C PRO A 93 1.28 9.64 5.65
N ILE A 94 1.38 8.31 5.64
CA ILE A 94 0.22 7.43 5.57
C ILE A 94 -0.44 7.36 6.94
N ALA A 95 -1.76 7.46 7.00
CA ALA A 95 -2.52 7.27 8.24
C ALA A 95 -2.32 5.84 8.77
N LEU A 96 -2.09 5.72 10.08
CA LEU A 96 -1.80 4.44 10.74
C LEU A 96 -2.81 3.31 10.41
N PRO A 97 -4.15 3.55 10.35
CA PRO A 97 -5.10 2.50 9.99
C PRO A 97 -4.89 1.97 8.57
N VAL A 98 -4.55 2.84 7.62
CA VAL A 98 -4.27 2.46 6.22
C VAL A 98 -2.96 1.68 6.14
N ALA A 99 -1.94 2.11 6.88
CA ALA A 99 -0.67 1.39 6.96
C ALA A 99 -0.85 -0.05 7.50
N LEU A 100 -1.64 -0.23 8.56
CA LEU A 100 -1.96 -1.55 9.10
C LEU A 100 -2.73 -2.42 8.11
N MET A 101 -3.67 -1.84 7.35
CA MET A 101 -4.42 -2.56 6.32
C MET A 101 -3.52 -3.08 5.20
N LEU A 102 -2.51 -2.31 4.80
CA LEU A 102 -1.57 -2.67 3.74
C LEU A 102 -0.45 -3.60 4.22
N PHE A 103 -0.25 -3.73 5.53
CA PHE A 103 0.80 -4.54 6.12
C PHE A 103 0.61 -6.03 5.82
N ILE A 104 -0.60 -6.56 5.99
CA ILE A 104 -0.88 -7.99 5.74
C ILE A 104 -0.61 -8.36 4.26
N PRO A 105 -1.15 -7.62 3.26
CA PRO A 105 -0.79 -7.86 1.86
C PRO A 105 0.72 -7.79 1.59
N ALA A 106 1.44 -6.86 2.23
CA ALA A 106 2.88 -6.74 2.07
C ALA A 106 3.62 -7.97 2.59
N LEU A 107 3.20 -8.53 3.73
CA LEU A 107 3.77 -9.79 4.24
C LEU A 107 3.52 -10.95 3.28
N VAL A 108 2.29 -11.09 2.79
CA VAL A 108 1.91 -12.14 1.83
C VAL A 108 2.72 -12.02 0.55
N PHE A 109 2.85 -10.81 0.01
CA PHE A 109 3.62 -10.55 -1.20
C PHE A 109 5.11 -10.79 -1.00
N THR A 110 5.66 -10.43 0.16
CA THR A 110 7.06 -10.69 0.47
C THR A 110 7.31 -12.20 0.56
N ALA A 111 6.48 -12.94 1.29
CA ALA A 111 6.58 -14.38 1.38
C ALA A 111 6.45 -15.05 0.01
N ALA A 112 5.45 -14.64 -0.78
CA ALA A 112 5.27 -15.12 -2.15
C ALA A 112 6.49 -14.83 -3.04
N SER A 113 7.12 -13.65 -2.88
CA SER A 113 8.32 -13.28 -3.65
C SER A 113 9.51 -14.17 -3.33
N VAL A 114 9.76 -14.45 -2.05
CA VAL A 114 10.84 -15.32 -1.61
C VAL A 114 10.59 -16.76 -2.10
N LEU A 115 9.39 -17.29 -1.85
CA LEU A 115 9.02 -18.65 -2.26
C LEU A 115 9.09 -18.81 -3.78
N LEU A 116 8.66 -17.82 -4.55
CA LEU A 116 8.73 -17.85 -6.00
C LEU A 116 10.17 -17.77 -6.51
N GLY A 117 11.04 -17.01 -5.85
CA GLY A 117 12.45 -16.96 -6.22
C GLY A 117 13.21 -18.24 -5.84
N ASP A 118 12.89 -18.89 -4.72
CA ASP A 118 13.42 -20.21 -4.35
C ASP A 118 13.00 -21.28 -5.37
N PHE A 119 11.72 -21.27 -5.78
CA PHE A 119 11.21 -22.12 -6.85
C PHE A 119 11.95 -21.85 -8.18
N PHE A 120 12.15 -20.58 -8.54
CA PHE A 120 12.87 -20.20 -9.75
C PHE A 120 14.33 -20.65 -9.73
N TYR A 121 15.00 -20.52 -8.58
CA TYR A 121 16.35 -21.05 -8.36
C TYR A 121 16.42 -22.56 -8.56
N ALA A 122 15.54 -23.32 -7.90
CA ALA A 122 15.48 -24.77 -8.03
C ALA A 122 15.20 -25.21 -9.47
N THR A 123 14.28 -24.51 -10.16
CA THR A 123 13.98 -24.74 -11.57
C THR A 123 15.21 -24.51 -12.46
N LEU A 124 15.94 -23.42 -12.25
CA LEU A 124 17.17 -23.12 -13.00
C LEU A 124 18.25 -24.17 -12.77
N LEU A 125 18.39 -24.65 -11.53
CA LEU A 125 19.36 -25.68 -11.18
C LEU A 125 19.06 -26.99 -11.88
N VAL A 126 17.80 -27.46 -11.83
CA VAL A 126 17.35 -28.69 -12.51
C VAL A 126 17.47 -28.58 -14.02
N ALA A 127 17.07 -27.44 -14.60
CA ALA A 127 17.22 -27.19 -16.04
C ALA A 127 18.69 -27.29 -16.48
N LYS A 128 19.62 -26.77 -15.66
CA LYS A 128 21.07 -26.84 -15.91
C LYS A 128 21.60 -28.27 -15.76
N GLU A 129 21.25 -28.98 -14.69
CA GLU A 129 21.76 -30.32 -14.39
C GLU A 129 21.25 -31.39 -15.36
N LEU A 130 19.96 -31.35 -15.70
CA LEU A 130 19.34 -32.33 -16.59
C LEU A 130 19.41 -31.92 -18.07
N ASN A 131 19.89 -30.70 -18.36
CA ASN A 131 19.96 -30.13 -19.70
C ASN A 131 18.58 -30.08 -20.41
N ILE A 132 17.52 -29.83 -19.65
CA ILE A 132 16.13 -29.78 -20.13
C ILE A 132 15.61 -28.34 -20.20
N GLY A 133 14.46 -28.15 -20.87
CA GLY A 133 13.83 -26.84 -20.96
C GLY A 133 13.30 -26.35 -19.60
N MET A 134 13.31 -25.02 -19.38
CA MET A 134 12.78 -24.39 -18.16
C MET A 134 11.35 -24.80 -17.80
N GLY A 135 10.47 -24.95 -18.81
CA GLY A 135 9.09 -25.35 -18.58
C GLY A 135 8.96 -26.78 -18.05
N GLU A 136 9.80 -27.68 -18.55
CA GLU A 136 9.86 -29.09 -18.13
C GLU A 136 10.49 -29.21 -16.73
N ALA A 137 11.59 -28.49 -16.49
CA ALA A 137 12.19 -28.39 -15.16
C ALA A 137 11.20 -27.84 -14.12
N ALA A 138 10.40 -26.83 -14.48
CA ALA A 138 9.39 -26.26 -13.60
C ALA A 138 8.31 -27.29 -13.23
N SER A 139 7.85 -28.11 -14.19
CA SER A 139 6.87 -29.17 -13.91
C SER A 139 7.41 -30.29 -13.02
N GLU A 140 8.70 -30.60 -13.13
CA GLU A 140 9.37 -31.59 -12.25
C GLU A 140 9.59 -31.05 -10.84
N VAL A 141 9.99 -29.77 -10.72
CA VAL A 141 10.27 -29.13 -9.43
C VAL A 141 9.00 -28.80 -8.65
N ALA A 142 7.92 -28.40 -9.33
CA ALA A 142 6.69 -27.93 -8.68
C ALA A 142 6.12 -28.88 -7.61
N PRO A 143 5.89 -30.18 -7.87
CA PRO A 143 5.34 -31.08 -6.85
C PRO A 143 6.29 -31.25 -5.66
N ILE A 144 7.59 -31.45 -5.91
CA ILE A 144 8.61 -31.63 -4.87
C ILE A 144 8.70 -30.38 -3.99
N TYR A 145 8.66 -29.21 -4.61
CA TYR A 145 8.78 -27.95 -3.91
C TYR A 145 7.58 -27.68 -2.99
N LEU A 146 6.36 -28.02 -3.42
CA LEU A 146 5.17 -27.89 -2.59
C LEU A 146 5.23 -28.80 -1.35
N ASP A 147 5.73 -30.01 -1.50
CA ASP A 147 5.93 -30.94 -0.38
C ASP A 147 6.95 -30.38 0.62
N VAL A 148 8.10 -29.89 0.14
CA VAL A 148 9.14 -29.28 0.99
C VAL A 148 8.64 -28.06 1.75
N ILE A 149 7.84 -27.19 1.11
CA ILE A 149 7.24 -26.04 1.82
C ILE A 149 6.28 -26.50 2.91
N SER A 150 5.52 -27.56 2.67
CA SER A 150 4.51 -28.06 3.61
C SER A 150 5.12 -28.68 4.87
N GLU A 151 6.33 -29.23 4.77
CA GLU A 151 7.04 -29.89 5.86
C GLU A 151 8.05 -28.97 6.60
N GLY A 152 8.43 -27.85 5.99
CA GLY A 152 9.58 -27.05 6.41
C GLY A 152 9.31 -25.95 7.46
N GLY A 153 10.09 -25.96 8.56
CA GLY A 153 10.16 -24.85 9.53
C GLY A 153 10.95 -23.62 9.05
N GLU A 154 11.62 -23.68 7.90
CA GLU A 154 12.39 -22.56 7.33
C GLU A 154 11.51 -21.41 6.84
N ALA A 155 10.27 -21.72 6.43
CA ALA A 155 9.26 -20.73 6.08
C ALA A 155 9.02 -19.72 7.22
N VAL A 156 9.10 -20.17 8.48
CA VAL A 156 8.92 -19.31 9.66
C VAL A 156 10.06 -18.29 9.79
N LYS A 157 11.31 -18.70 9.51
CA LYS A 157 12.45 -17.77 9.56
C LYS A 157 12.32 -16.71 8.48
N SER A 158 12.06 -17.12 7.24
CA SER A 158 11.84 -16.19 6.12
C SER A 158 10.67 -15.25 6.38
N LEU A 159 9.60 -15.72 7.03
CA LEU A 159 8.47 -14.89 7.44
C LEU A 159 8.87 -13.84 8.49
N LEU A 160 9.68 -14.18 9.49
CA LEU A 160 10.16 -13.23 10.48
C LEU A 160 11.02 -12.12 9.84
N PHE A 161 11.91 -12.48 8.91
CA PHE A 161 12.72 -11.49 8.19
C PHE A 161 11.90 -10.65 7.22
N ALA A 162 10.91 -11.25 6.54
CA ALA A 162 9.93 -10.54 5.74
C ALA A 162 9.16 -9.52 6.59
N LEU A 163 8.78 -9.90 7.81
CA LEU A 163 8.08 -9.04 8.76
C LEU A 163 8.94 -7.86 9.22
N LEU A 164 10.23 -8.09 9.49
CA LEU A 164 11.19 -7.02 9.79
C LEU A 164 11.35 -6.05 8.61
N GLY A 165 11.58 -6.57 7.40
CA GLY A 165 11.72 -5.75 6.20
C GLY A 165 10.47 -4.94 5.90
N ALA A 166 9.31 -5.60 5.98
CA ALA A 166 8.03 -4.95 5.76
C ALA A 166 7.76 -3.86 6.81
N GLY A 167 8.00 -4.17 8.09
CA GLY A 167 7.85 -3.24 9.21
C GLY A 167 8.73 -2.00 9.07
N LEU A 168 9.99 -2.17 8.67
CA LEU A 168 10.90 -1.05 8.38
C LEU A 168 10.38 -0.17 7.22
N GLY A 169 9.87 -0.80 6.15
CA GLY A 169 9.26 -0.10 5.02
C GLY A 169 8.06 0.75 5.46
N PHE A 170 7.16 0.18 6.25
CA PHE A 170 5.98 0.90 6.77
C PHE A 170 6.34 1.99 7.77
N TYR A 171 7.30 1.75 8.67
CA TYR A 171 7.78 2.78 9.59
C TYR A 171 8.27 4.02 8.82
N SER A 172 8.98 3.82 7.71
CA SER A 172 9.44 4.92 6.84
C SER A 172 8.30 5.68 6.14
N ALA A 173 7.16 5.02 5.91
CA ALA A 173 6.01 5.61 5.22
C ALA A 173 5.04 6.36 6.17
N VAL A 174 5.02 5.98 7.44
CA VAL A 174 4.19 6.61 8.49
C VAL A 174 4.88 7.81 9.13
N LYS A 175 6.22 7.80 9.23
CA LYS A 175 6.96 8.89 9.87
C LYS A 175 6.85 10.21 9.07
N PRO A 176 6.41 11.32 9.69
CA PRO A 176 6.46 12.63 9.05
C PRO A 176 7.92 13.04 8.80
N LYS A 177 8.19 13.64 7.63
CA LYS A 177 9.49 14.23 7.31
C LYS A 177 9.72 15.50 8.11
#